data_AF-A0A9P6FX50-F1
#
_entry.id   AF-A0A9P6FX50-F1
#
_cell.length_a   1.000
_cell.length_b   1.000
_cell.length_c   1.000
_cell.angle_alpha   90.00
_cell.angle_beta   90.00
_cell.angle_gamma   90.00
#
_symmetry.space_group_name_H-M   'P 1'
#
loop_
_entity.id
_entity.type
_entity.pdbx_description
1 polymer ?
#
loop_
_entity_poly.entity_id
_entity_poly.type
_entity_poly.pdbx_seq_one_letter_code
_entity_poly.pdbx_strand_id
1 'polypeptide(L)'
;MVMDATNEPKARLEQQRLRRQWRRKFYSRKDYGMPSSHAQLVAFFVSYISLQLVLMEPEGSAGQWFLILLLQLYAWSVVWSRVRLGRHTVCQVLVGAAVGTIYGMVWFAIWSWKVEDMIKHWQWMDRYGVIQVRKMWKHLDLDQAIALGRAGGRMYLRQDEELGRYLRL
;
A
#
# COMPACT_ATOMS: atom_id res chain seq x y z
N MET A 1 60.17 20.38 30.48
CA MET A 1 59.66 20.40 29.10
C MET A 1 58.30 21.09 29.14
N VAL A 2 58.29 22.40 28.91
CA VAL A 2 57.08 23.24 29.05
C VAL A 2 56.16 22.90 27.90
N MET A 3 54.99 22.33 28.21
CA MET A 3 53.92 22.20 27.21
C MET A 3 53.45 23.61 26.87
N ASP A 4 53.72 24.03 25.63
CA ASP A 4 53.29 25.29 25.06
C ASP A 4 51.75 25.35 25.02
N ALA A 5 51.17 26.11 25.96
CA ALA A 5 49.72 26.28 26.13
C ALA A 5 49.03 26.88 24.90
N THR A 6 49.78 27.45 23.95
CA THR A 6 49.22 28.01 22.70
C THR A 6 48.84 26.92 21.68
N ASN A 7 49.33 25.69 21.84
CA ASN A 7 49.04 24.58 20.92
C ASN A 7 47.84 23.71 21.33
N GLU A 8 47.35 23.84 22.57
CA GLU A 8 46.16 23.12 23.04
C GLU A 8 44.89 23.32 22.20
N PRO A 9 44.50 24.55 21.81
CA PRO A 9 43.29 24.73 21.02
C PRO A 9 43.44 24.15 19.61
N LYS A 10 44.64 24.21 19.02
CA LYS A 10 44.93 23.60 17.71
C LYS A 10 44.84 22.07 17.77
N ALA A 11 45.43 21.46 18.79
CA ALA A 11 45.38 20.02 19.00
C ALA A 11 43.94 19.52 19.22
N ARG A 12 43.11 20.28 19.98
CA ARG A 12 41.67 19.97 20.15
C ARG A 12 40.90 20.03 18.83
N LEU A 13 41.15 21.05 18.00
CA LEU A 13 40.51 21.20 16.69
C LEU A 13 40.90 20.07 15.72
N GLU A 14 42.16 19.66 15.71
CA GLU A 14 42.62 18.53 14.90
C GLU A 14 41.99 17.21 15.35
N GLN A 15 41.93 16.94 16.66
CA GLN A 15 41.23 15.77 17.17
C GLN A 15 39.74 15.77 16.79
N GLN A 16 39.07 16.92 16.83
CA GLN A 16 37.68 17.04 16.38
C GLN A 16 37.53 16.78 14.88
N ARG A 17 38.47 17.28 14.06
CA ARG A 17 38.50 17.00 12.60
C ARG A 17 38.70 15.52 12.32
N LEU A 18 39.67 14.89 12.97
CA LEU A 18 39.93 13.46 12.85
C LEU A 18 38.71 12.64 13.28
N ARG A 19 38.07 12.96 14.41
CA ARG A 19 36.82 12.31 14.84
C ARG A 19 35.66 12.51 13.85
N ARG A 20 35.56 13.68 13.22
CA ARG A 20 34.54 13.94 12.17
C ARG A 20 34.84 13.17 10.88
N GLN A 21 36.11 13.10 10.47
CA GLN A 21 36.54 12.30 9.33
C GLN A 21 36.33 10.80 9.57
N TRP A 22 36.71 10.29 10.75
CA TRP A 22 36.46 8.91 11.15
C TRP A 22 34.98 8.59 11.17
N ARG A 23 34.13 9.44 11.77
CA ARG A 23 32.67 9.27 11.71
C ARG A 23 32.15 9.27 10.27
N ARG A 24 32.55 10.24 9.43
CA ARG A 24 32.18 10.24 8.00
C ARG A 24 32.62 8.96 7.32
N LYS A 25 33.83 8.45 7.57
CA LYS A 25 34.34 7.23 6.95
C LYS A 25 33.62 5.97 7.44
N PHE A 26 33.28 5.92 8.73
CA PHE A 26 32.54 4.82 9.35
C PHE A 26 31.09 4.77 8.86
N TYR A 27 30.38 5.90 8.81
CA TYR A 27 29.04 6.01 8.21
C TYR A 27 29.05 6.02 6.67
N SER A 28 30.20 6.22 6.02
CA SER A 28 30.39 6.12 4.57
C SER A 28 30.71 4.69 4.11
N ARG A 29 30.95 3.75 5.02
CA ARG A 29 30.75 2.33 4.67
C ARG A 29 29.25 2.18 4.42
N LYS A 30 28.88 2.34 3.16
CA LYS A 30 27.53 2.07 2.66
C LYS A 30 27.33 0.56 2.72
N ASP A 31 27.08 0.06 3.92
CA ASP A 31 26.48 -1.25 4.11
C ASP A 31 25.03 -1.12 3.65
N TYR A 32 24.83 -1.16 2.34
CA TYR A 32 23.50 -1.30 1.78
C TYR A 32 23.00 -2.67 2.23
N GLY A 33 22.10 -2.68 3.21
CA GLY A 33 21.59 -3.88 3.87
C GLY A 33 21.38 -5.02 2.88
N MET A 34 22.04 -6.14 3.15
CA MET A 34 21.79 -7.41 2.50
C MET A 34 20.42 -7.94 2.96
N PRO A 35 19.53 -8.43 2.08
CA PRO A 35 19.49 -8.32 0.61
C PRO A 35 18.78 -7.04 0.13
N SER A 36 18.82 -6.75 -1.18
CA SER A 36 18.18 -5.56 -1.78
C SER A 36 16.66 -5.54 -1.57
N SER A 37 16.16 -4.63 -0.71
CA SER A 37 14.72 -4.49 -0.44
C SER A 37 13.90 -4.07 -1.67
N HIS A 38 14.49 -3.30 -2.59
CA HIS A 38 13.80 -2.91 -3.82
C HIS A 38 13.59 -4.11 -4.75
N ALA A 39 14.58 -5.02 -4.81
CA ALA A 39 14.44 -6.24 -5.59
C ALA A 39 13.40 -7.18 -4.95
N GLN A 40 13.40 -7.29 -3.62
CA GLN A 40 12.39 -8.05 -2.87
C GLN A 40 10.98 -7.55 -3.13
N LEU A 41 10.75 -6.24 -2.97
CA LEU A 41 9.42 -5.64 -3.11
C LEU A 41 8.84 -5.84 -4.51
N VAL A 42 9.64 -5.57 -5.54
CA VAL A 42 9.17 -5.69 -6.93
C VAL A 42 8.96 -7.15 -7.33
N ALA A 43 9.85 -8.07 -6.91
CA ALA A 43 9.66 -9.49 -7.16
C ALA A 43 8.43 -10.05 -6.43
N PHE A 44 8.11 -9.55 -5.23
CA PHE A 44 6.89 -9.90 -4.49
C PHE A 44 5.63 -9.52 -5.30
N PHE A 45 5.48 -8.24 -5.66
CA PHE A 45 4.26 -7.78 -6.32
C PHE A 45 4.10 -8.40 -7.71
N VAL A 46 5.17 -8.49 -8.48
CA VAL A 46 5.10 -9.03 -9.84
C VAL A 46 4.75 -10.53 -9.80
N SER A 47 5.37 -11.32 -8.93
CA SER A 47 5.01 -12.74 -8.79
C SER A 47 3.57 -12.94 -8.34
N TYR A 48 3.11 -12.18 -7.34
CA TYR A 48 1.73 -12.23 -6.85
C TYR A 48 0.71 -11.89 -7.95
N ILE A 49 0.91 -10.76 -8.66
CA ILE A 49 -0.02 -10.31 -9.70
C ILE A 49 -0.02 -11.29 -10.88
N SER A 50 1.15 -11.80 -11.30
CA SER A 50 1.22 -12.80 -12.37
C SER A 50 0.46 -14.07 -12.01
N LEU A 51 0.59 -14.58 -10.78
CA LEU A 51 -0.17 -15.74 -10.32
C LEU A 51 -1.68 -15.47 -10.29
N GLN A 52 -2.09 -14.28 -9.82
CA GLN A 52 -3.50 -13.90 -9.81
C GLN A 52 -4.10 -13.81 -11.22
N LEU A 53 -3.35 -13.26 -12.17
CA LEU A 53 -3.78 -13.19 -13.58
C LEU A 53 -3.94 -14.59 -14.18
N VAL A 54 -3.00 -15.50 -13.94
CA VAL A 54 -3.09 -16.90 -14.38
C VAL A 54 -4.28 -17.62 -13.76
N LEU A 55 -4.60 -17.34 -12.48
CA LEU A 55 -5.77 -17.93 -11.83
C LEU A 55 -7.10 -17.38 -12.38
N MET A 56 -7.14 -16.09 -12.74
CA MET A 56 -8.34 -15.43 -13.27
C MET A 56 -8.73 -15.95 -14.66
N GLU A 57 -7.74 -16.17 -15.53
CA GLU A 57 -7.94 -16.68 -16.89
C GLU A 57 -6.97 -17.86 -17.15
N PRO A 58 -7.33 -19.10 -16.77
CA PRO A 58 -6.45 -20.25 -16.92
C PRO A 58 -6.08 -20.58 -18.37
N GLU A 59 -7.01 -20.34 -19.31
CA GLU A 59 -6.81 -20.55 -20.74
C GLU A 59 -5.82 -19.54 -21.36
N GLY A 60 -5.53 -18.44 -20.67
CA GLY A 60 -4.45 -17.53 -21.02
C GLY A 60 -4.73 -16.70 -22.27
N SER A 61 -5.38 -15.54 -22.13
CA SER A 61 -5.55 -14.63 -23.27
C SER A 61 -4.21 -13.99 -23.71
N ALA A 62 -4.09 -13.61 -24.99
CA ALA A 62 -2.89 -12.93 -25.47
C ALA A 62 -2.61 -11.62 -24.71
N GLY A 63 -3.67 -10.90 -24.32
CA GLY A 63 -3.58 -9.69 -23.49
C GLY A 63 -3.06 -9.97 -22.08
N GLN A 64 -3.49 -11.06 -21.44
CA GLN A 64 -3.01 -11.49 -20.14
C GLN A 64 -1.51 -11.82 -20.17
N TRP A 65 -1.06 -12.62 -21.14
CA TRP A 65 0.36 -12.94 -21.29
C TRP A 65 1.21 -11.70 -21.62
N PHE A 66 0.68 -10.80 -22.45
CA PHE A 66 1.32 -9.50 -22.71
C PHE A 66 1.46 -8.67 -21.43
N LEU A 67 0.43 -8.60 -20.59
CA LEU A 67 0.49 -7.89 -19.31
C LEU A 67 1.51 -8.53 -18.35
N ILE A 68 1.53 -9.86 -18.24
CA ILE A 68 2.53 -10.60 -17.45
C ILE A 68 3.94 -10.26 -17.94
N LEU A 69 4.16 -10.24 -19.26
CA LEU A 69 5.44 -9.86 -19.84
C LEU A 69 5.83 -8.42 -19.47
N LEU A 70 4.92 -7.46 -19.55
CA LEU A 70 5.18 -6.07 -19.17
C LEU A 70 5.57 -5.95 -17.69
N LEU A 71 4.89 -6.68 -16.79
CA LEU A 71 5.23 -6.71 -15.37
C LEU A 71 6.63 -7.27 -15.12
N GLN A 72 7.02 -8.32 -15.85
CA GLN A 72 8.36 -8.89 -15.75
C GLN A 72 9.42 -7.93 -16.28
N LEU A 73 9.18 -7.26 -17.40
CA LEU A 73 10.09 -6.23 -17.93
C LEU A 73 10.26 -5.06 -16.95
N TYR A 74 9.16 -4.64 -16.30
CA TYR A 74 9.21 -3.65 -15.23
C TYR A 74 10.10 -4.14 -14.08
N ALA A 75 9.94 -5.39 -13.62
CA ALA A 75 10.78 -5.97 -12.57
C ALA A 75 12.27 -5.94 -12.93
N TRP A 76 12.60 -6.38 -14.14
CA TRP A 76 13.96 -6.36 -14.67
C TRP A 76 14.52 -4.94 -14.73
N SER A 77 13.73 -3.94 -15.11
CA SER A 77 14.16 -2.54 -15.17
C SER A 77 14.56 -2.00 -13.79
N VAL A 78 13.81 -2.35 -12.73
CA VAL A 78 14.09 -1.92 -11.37
C VAL A 78 15.35 -2.62 -10.84
N VAL A 79 15.45 -3.94 -11.03
CA VAL A 79 16.63 -4.75 -10.69
C VAL A 79 17.89 -4.20 -11.37
N TRP A 80 17.81 -3.93 -12.67
CA TRP A 80 18.89 -3.38 -13.46
C TRP A 80 19.33 -2.00 -12.94
N SER A 81 18.39 -1.13 -12.59
CA SER A 81 18.67 0.19 -12.00
C SER A 81 19.51 0.07 -10.71
N ARG A 82 19.27 -0.97 -9.88
CA ARG A 82 20.03 -1.19 -8.63
C ARG A 82 21.49 -1.58 -8.89
N VAL A 83 21.73 -2.38 -9.92
CA VAL A 83 23.09 -2.79 -10.34
C VAL A 83 23.81 -1.61 -11.00
N ARG A 84 23.15 -0.92 -11.93
CA ARG A 84 23.74 0.20 -12.69
C ARG A 84 24.15 1.38 -11.82
N LEU A 85 23.38 1.68 -10.77
CA LEU A 85 23.71 2.75 -9.82
C LEU A 85 24.88 2.39 -8.86
N GLY A 86 25.46 1.20 -9.01
CA GLY A 86 26.59 0.74 -8.20
C GLY A 86 26.27 0.57 -6.71
N ARG A 87 24.98 0.48 -6.36
CA ARG A 87 24.54 0.39 -4.96
C ARG A 87 24.42 -1.05 -4.45
N HIS A 88 24.27 -2.02 -5.36
CA HIS A 88 24.13 -3.42 -5.00
C HIS A 88 24.89 -4.32 -5.97
N THR A 89 25.41 -5.44 -5.48
CA THR A 89 25.98 -6.49 -6.34
C THR A 89 24.87 -7.27 -7.04
N VAL A 90 25.19 -7.96 -8.14
CA VAL A 90 24.24 -8.82 -8.83
C VAL A 90 23.70 -9.89 -7.87
N CYS A 91 24.56 -10.51 -7.05
CA CYS A 91 24.15 -11.49 -6.05
C CYS A 91 23.15 -10.92 -5.03
N GLN A 92 23.36 -9.70 -4.55
CA GLN A 92 22.44 -9.00 -3.63
C GLN A 92 21.04 -8.83 -4.21
N VAL A 93 20.99 -8.50 -5.50
CA VAL A 93 19.74 -8.26 -6.22
C VAL A 93 19.04 -9.58 -6.52
N LEU A 94 19.78 -10.61 -6.92
CA LEU A 94 19.22 -11.95 -7.18
C LEU A 94 18.68 -12.60 -5.91
N VAL A 95 19.42 -12.55 -4.78
CA VAL A 95 18.93 -13.05 -3.50
C VAL A 95 17.69 -12.27 -3.06
N GLY A 96 17.69 -10.94 -3.22
CA GLY A 96 16.52 -10.13 -2.93
C GLY A 96 15.31 -10.51 -3.80
N ALA A 97 15.50 -10.68 -5.10
CA ALA A 97 14.43 -11.11 -6.00
C ALA A 97 13.89 -12.49 -5.62
N ALA A 98 14.76 -13.47 -5.34
CA ALA A 98 14.36 -14.82 -4.93
C ALA A 98 13.53 -14.80 -3.64
N VAL A 99 13.99 -14.06 -2.62
CA VAL A 99 13.24 -13.88 -1.36
C VAL A 99 11.88 -13.25 -1.65
N GLY A 100 11.83 -12.17 -2.43
CA GLY A 100 10.57 -11.51 -2.81
C GLY A 100 9.59 -12.44 -3.51
N THR A 101 10.06 -13.23 -4.47
CA THR A 101 9.24 -14.22 -5.19
C THR A 101 8.68 -15.29 -4.26
N ILE A 102 9.49 -15.83 -3.34
CA ILE A 102 9.02 -16.82 -2.34
C ILE A 102 7.91 -16.20 -1.47
N TYR A 103 8.11 -14.99 -0.95
CA TYR A 103 7.09 -14.30 -0.18
C TYR A 103 5.81 -14.06 -0.99
N GLY A 104 5.94 -13.70 -2.27
CA GLY A 104 4.79 -13.48 -3.16
C GLY A 104 3.98 -14.76 -3.38
N MET A 105 4.65 -15.89 -3.60
CA MET A 105 4.01 -17.21 -3.74
C MET A 105 3.33 -17.66 -2.45
N VAL A 106 3.99 -17.51 -1.29
CA VAL A 106 3.41 -17.85 0.01
C VAL A 106 2.19 -17.00 0.30
N TRP A 107 2.28 -15.68 0.05
CA TRP A 107 1.15 -14.78 0.26
C TRP A 107 -0.02 -15.08 -0.68
N PHE A 108 0.25 -15.38 -1.95
CA PHE A 108 -0.77 -15.84 -2.90
C PHE A 108 -1.48 -17.10 -2.39
N ALA A 109 -0.73 -18.10 -1.90
CA ALA A 109 -1.32 -19.32 -1.35
C ALA A 109 -2.21 -19.03 -0.13
N ILE A 110 -1.77 -18.16 0.79
CA ILE A 110 -2.58 -17.74 1.95
C ILE A 110 -3.85 -17.03 1.49
N TRP A 111 -3.74 -16.13 0.52
CA TRP A 111 -4.86 -15.37 -0.01
C TRP A 111 -5.92 -16.26 -0.65
N SER A 112 -5.50 -17.11 -1.59
CA SER A 112 -6.38 -18.03 -2.31
C SER A 112 -6.99 -19.09 -1.40
N TRP A 113 -6.27 -19.56 -0.38
CA TRP A 113 -6.77 -20.61 0.51
C TRP A 113 -7.70 -20.09 1.60
N LYS A 114 -7.35 -18.97 2.24
CA LYS A 114 -8.02 -18.55 3.49
C LYS A 114 -8.70 -17.20 3.40
N VAL A 115 -8.06 -16.23 2.78
CA VAL A 115 -8.55 -14.85 2.82
C VAL A 115 -9.74 -14.66 1.90
N GLU A 116 -9.70 -15.23 0.69
CA GLU A 116 -10.81 -15.16 -0.25
C GLU A 116 -12.08 -15.81 0.33
N ASP A 117 -11.96 -17.00 0.93
CA ASP A 117 -13.07 -17.71 1.58
C ASP A 117 -13.62 -16.94 2.78
N MET A 118 -12.75 -16.37 3.61
CA MET A 118 -13.13 -15.56 4.76
C MET A 118 -13.87 -14.28 4.33
N ILE A 119 -13.39 -13.58 3.30
CA ILE A 119 -14.05 -12.37 2.78
C ILE A 119 -15.41 -12.71 2.20
N LYS A 120 -15.53 -13.80 1.43
CA LYS A 120 -16.83 -14.27 0.89
C LYS A 120 -17.82 -14.59 2.02
N HIS A 121 -17.36 -15.18 3.12
CA HIS A 121 -18.19 -15.36 4.32
C HIS A 121 -18.55 -14.02 4.98
N TRP A 122 -17.64 -13.05 5.06
CA TRP A 122 -17.92 -11.74 5.66
C TRP A 122 -18.84 -10.85 4.80
N GLN A 123 -18.90 -11.07 3.48
CA GLN A 123 -19.85 -10.36 2.58
C GLN A 123 -21.32 -10.57 2.98
N TRP A 124 -21.64 -11.67 3.67
CA TRP A 124 -22.94 -11.85 4.32
C TRP A 124 -23.19 -10.78 5.39
N MET A 125 -22.21 -10.46 6.24
CA MET A 125 -22.37 -9.41 7.25
C MET A 125 -22.43 -8.01 6.62
N ASP A 126 -21.85 -7.77 5.44
CA ASP A 126 -22.10 -6.53 4.69
C ASP A 126 -23.55 -6.44 4.22
N ARG A 127 -24.16 -7.55 3.78
CA ARG A 127 -25.60 -7.56 3.45
C ARG A 127 -26.46 -7.17 4.65
N TYR A 128 -26.11 -7.61 5.87
CA TYR A 128 -26.87 -7.20 7.06
C TYR A 128 -26.44 -5.83 7.60
N GLY A 129 -25.15 -5.50 7.63
CA GLY A 129 -24.59 -4.25 8.15
C GLY A 129 -24.86 -3.03 7.25
N VAL A 130 -24.67 -3.15 5.94
CA VAL A 130 -24.94 -2.07 4.97
C VAL A 130 -26.44 -1.80 4.85
N ILE A 131 -27.30 -2.82 4.96
CA ILE A 131 -28.75 -2.61 5.03
C ILE A 131 -29.12 -1.85 6.31
N GLN A 132 -28.52 -2.16 7.46
CA GLN A 132 -28.79 -1.44 8.71
C GLN A 132 -28.28 0.00 8.65
N VAL A 133 -27.07 0.25 8.14
CA VAL A 133 -26.54 1.60 7.92
C VAL A 133 -27.44 2.38 6.96
N ARG A 134 -27.78 1.80 5.80
CA ARG A 134 -28.68 2.44 4.83
C ARG A 134 -30.08 2.72 5.42
N LYS A 135 -30.59 1.85 6.30
CA LYS A 135 -31.83 2.10 7.05
C LYS A 135 -31.66 3.27 8.04
N MET A 136 -30.58 3.29 8.82
CA MET A 136 -30.30 4.39 9.76
C MET A 136 -30.19 5.74 9.07
N TRP A 137 -29.44 5.83 7.96
CA TRP A 137 -29.33 7.08 7.18
C TRP A 137 -30.69 7.55 6.64
N LYS A 138 -31.54 6.64 6.16
CA LYS A 138 -32.90 6.99 5.74
C LYS A 138 -33.76 7.53 6.89
N HIS A 139 -33.60 7.02 8.11
CA HIS A 139 -34.32 7.56 9.28
C HIS A 139 -33.80 8.96 9.66
N LEU A 140 -32.48 9.17 9.63
CA LEU A 140 -31.86 10.48 9.87
C LEU A 140 -32.30 11.54 8.86
N ASP A 141 -32.35 11.22 7.57
CA ASP A 141 -32.82 12.14 6.53
C ASP A 141 -34.31 12.49 6.70
N LEU A 142 -35.13 11.50 7.11
CA LEU A 142 -36.55 11.70 7.36
C LEU A 142 -36.78 12.61 8.58
N ASP A 143 -36.01 12.41 9.64
CA ASP A 143 -36.07 13.23 10.85
C ASP A 143 -35.64 14.69 10.57
N GLN A 144 -34.60 14.89 9.77
CA GLN A 144 -34.17 16.23 9.33
C GLN A 144 -35.22 16.91 8.45
N ALA A 145 -35.83 16.18 7.52
CA ALA A 145 -36.92 16.72 6.67
C ALA A 145 -38.14 17.12 7.50
N ILE A 146 -38.52 16.32 8.52
CA ILE A 146 -39.60 16.63 9.45
C ILE A 146 -39.26 17.85 10.31
N ALA A 147 -38.02 17.95 10.80
CA ALA A 147 -37.56 19.08 11.60
C ALA A 147 -37.56 20.40 10.80
N LEU A 148 -37.09 20.37 9.56
CA LEU A 148 -37.10 21.53 8.66
C LEU A 148 -38.52 21.92 8.23
N GLY A 149 -39.40 20.94 8.00
CA GLY A 149 -40.82 21.18 7.71
C GLY A 149 -41.58 21.83 8.88
N ARG A 150 -41.27 21.42 10.12
CA ARG A 150 -41.80 22.06 11.35
C ARG A 150 -41.27 23.47 11.54
N ALA A 151 -39.98 23.72 11.28
CA ALA A 151 -39.40 25.06 11.38
C ALA A 151 -39.90 26.03 10.29
N GLY A 152 -40.23 25.53 9.10
CA GLY A 152 -40.72 26.31 7.98
C GLY A 152 -42.24 26.44 7.86
N GLY A 153 -43.01 25.95 8.84
CA GLY A 153 -44.49 26.05 8.87
C GLY A 153 -45.23 25.28 7.78
N ARG A 154 -44.54 24.42 7.00
CA ARG A 154 -45.13 23.63 5.91
C ARG A 154 -45.06 22.15 6.26
N MET A 155 -46.14 21.61 6.80
CA MET A 155 -46.33 20.16 6.90
C MET A 155 -46.99 19.64 5.62
N TYR A 156 -46.34 18.71 4.93
CA TYR A 156 -47.01 17.83 3.98
C TYR A 156 -47.45 16.58 4.75
N LEU A 157 -48.76 16.40 4.89
CA LEU A 157 -49.32 15.18 5.44
C LEU A 157 -49.19 14.08 4.39
N ARG A 158 -48.64 12.94 4.81
CA ARG A 158 -48.85 11.67 4.14
C ARG A 158 -50.37 11.43 4.12
N GLN A 159 -50.98 11.50 2.95
CA GLN A 159 -52.41 11.27 2.79
C GLN A 159 -52.63 9.85 2.29
N ASP A 160 -53.43 9.11 3.04
CA ASP A 160 -53.92 7.78 2.68
C ASP A 160 -54.61 7.78 1.30
N GLU A 161 -54.35 6.71 0.56
CA GLU A 161 -54.85 6.43 -0.80
C GLU A 161 -56.37 6.21 -0.80
N GLU A 162 -57.23 7.22 -0.63
CA GLU A 162 -58.68 6.99 -0.95
C GLU A 162 -59.49 8.14 -1.56
N LEU A 163 -59.02 9.39 -1.67
CA LEU A 163 -59.81 10.41 -2.38
C LEU A 163 -58.98 11.28 -3.32
N GLY A 164 -58.99 10.88 -4.60
CA GLY A 164 -58.39 11.59 -5.73
C GLY A 164 -59.08 12.92 -6.03
N ARG A 165 -58.67 13.99 -5.35
CA ARG A 165 -58.86 15.36 -5.82
C ARG A 165 -57.64 16.22 -5.46
N TYR A 166 -56.91 16.63 -6.49
CA TYR A 166 -55.79 17.56 -6.37
C TYR A 166 -56.33 19.00 -6.26
N LEU A 167 -56.07 19.68 -5.14
CA LEU A 167 -56.12 21.14 -5.08
C LEU A 167 -54.72 21.69 -5.29
N ARG A 168 -54.58 22.50 -6.34
CA ARG A 168 -53.38 23.25 -6.67
C ARG A 168 -53.52 24.63 -6.02
N LEU A 169 -52.59 25.00 -5.14
CA LEU A 169 -52.25 26.39 -4.85
C LEU A 169 -50.93 26.69 -5.56
#